data_AF-A0A067Q484-F1
#
_entry.id   AF-A0A067Q484-F1
#
_cell.length_a   1.000
_cell.length_b   1.000
_cell.length_c   1.000
_cell.angle_alpha   90.00
_cell.angle_beta   90.00
_cell.angle_gamma   90.00
#
_symmetry.space_group_name_H-M   'P 1'
#
loop_
_entity.id
_entity.type
_entity.pdbx_description
1 polymer ?
#
loop_
_entity_poly.entity_id
_entity_poly.type
_entity_poly.pdbx_seq_one_letter_code
_entity_poly.pdbx_strand_id
1 'polypeptide(L)'
;LQTMELKMGIGIRWEPSSPEYKKTVEYMSKRKYHQALHHLQKLVIQRLFELHWLNLAQTAYRMRSHIAKSLQARCKAIRNVVTSYNEAAAALNPPRPHLDWSQVSHYQFLDEFNLLRDTELNVRQRRWAEPAVRAMMKQSLQIKRAHEELLRCNIEIRRLHT
;
A
#
# COMPACT_ATOMS: atom_id res chain seq x y z
N LEU A 1 -22.76 -26.06 24.45
CA LEU A 1 -21.33 -25.66 24.41
C LEU A 1 -20.45 -26.77 24.96
N GLN A 2 -20.58 -27.16 26.23
CA GLN A 2 -19.84 -28.30 26.81
C GLN A 2 -19.98 -29.62 26.04
N THR A 3 -21.15 -29.92 25.48
CA THR A 3 -21.38 -31.12 24.65
C THR A 3 -20.66 -31.10 23.30
N MET A 4 -20.42 -29.91 22.72
CA MET A 4 -19.61 -29.76 21.50
C MET A 4 -18.11 -29.81 21.82
N GLU A 5 -17.68 -29.22 22.93
CA GLU A 5 -16.28 -29.23 23.38
C GLU A 5 -15.80 -30.66 23.67
N LEU A 6 -16.64 -31.47 24.33
CA LEU A 6 -16.39 -32.91 24.55
C LEU A 6 -16.32 -33.70 23.24
N LYS A 7 -17.22 -33.44 22.28
CA LYS A 7 -17.18 -34.08 20.95
C LYS A 7 -15.95 -33.70 20.12
N MET A 8 -15.39 -32.52 20.36
CA MET A 8 -14.20 -32.01 19.68
C MET A 8 -12.89 -32.35 20.43
N GLY A 9 -12.97 -33.07 21.56
CA GLY A 9 -11.80 -33.47 22.35
C GLY A 9 -11.04 -32.31 23.00
N ILE A 10 -11.69 -31.17 23.23
CA ILE A 10 -11.05 -29.99 23.83
C ILE A 10 -11.02 -30.17 25.35
N GLY A 11 -9.91 -30.69 25.86
CA GLY A 11 -9.76 -31.03 27.29
C GLY A 11 -9.59 -29.82 28.23
N ILE A 12 -8.98 -28.72 27.76
CA ILE A 12 -8.76 -27.51 28.55
C ILE A 12 -9.20 -26.29 27.73
N ARG A 13 -10.14 -25.53 28.27
CA ARG A 13 -10.57 -24.25 27.68
C ARG A 13 -9.52 -23.19 27.99
N TRP A 14 -9.11 -22.44 26.98
CA TRP A 14 -8.18 -21.33 27.19
C TRP A 14 -8.84 -20.23 28.00
N GLU A 15 -8.24 -19.92 29.14
CA GLU A 15 -8.60 -18.78 29.97
C GLU A 15 -7.78 -17.55 29.57
N PRO A 16 -8.24 -16.32 29.89
CA PRO A 16 -7.48 -15.10 29.64
C PRO A 16 -6.06 -15.08 30.24
N SER A 17 -5.83 -15.89 31.27
CA SER A 17 -4.54 -16.08 31.94
C SER A 17 -3.59 -17.01 31.16
N SER A 18 -4.12 -17.90 30.31
CA SER A 18 -3.35 -18.92 29.61
C SER A 18 -2.37 -18.30 28.61
N PRO A 19 -1.16 -18.88 28.48
CA PRO A 19 -0.15 -18.38 27.56
C PRO A 19 -0.61 -18.48 26.09
N GLU A 20 -1.40 -19.49 25.74
CA GLU A 20 -1.97 -19.66 24.40
C GLU A 20 -2.98 -18.54 24.09
N TYR A 21 -3.83 -18.17 25.06
CA TYR A 21 -4.76 -17.06 24.91
C TYR A 21 -4.01 -15.73 24.72
N LYS A 22 -3.00 -15.45 25.55
CA LYS A 22 -2.19 -14.23 25.43
C LYS A 22 -1.47 -14.14 24.08
N LYS A 23 -0.80 -15.22 23.65
CA LYS A 23 -0.14 -15.30 22.33
C LYS A 23 -1.10 -15.07 21.18
N THR A 24 -2.32 -15.60 21.27
CA THR A 24 -3.32 -15.45 20.20
C THR A 24 -3.90 -14.04 20.16
N VAL A 25 -4.12 -13.41 21.32
CA VAL A 25 -4.48 -11.98 21.39
C VAL A 25 -3.40 -11.09 20.80
N GLU A 26 -2.12 -11.33 21.13
CA GLU A 26 -0.98 -10.61 20.54
C GLU A 26 -0.89 -10.81 19.02
N TYR A 27 -1.09 -12.04 18.55
CA TYR A 27 -1.13 -12.33 17.13
C TYR A 27 -2.29 -11.61 16.43
N MET A 28 -3.48 -11.58 17.04
CA MET A 28 -4.64 -10.90 16.49
C MET A 28 -4.45 -9.38 16.44
N SER A 29 -3.87 -8.77 17.47
CA SER A 29 -3.58 -7.32 17.46
C SER A 29 -2.54 -6.98 16.39
N LYS A 30 -1.46 -7.76 16.29
CA LYS A 30 -0.45 -7.63 15.23
C LYS A 30 -1.07 -7.76 13.83
N ARG A 31 -1.95 -8.75 13.63
CA ARG A 31 -2.65 -8.93 12.34
C ARG A 31 -3.55 -7.74 12.00
N LYS A 32 -4.32 -7.24 12.96
CA LYS A 32 -5.17 -6.04 12.77
C LYS A 32 -4.33 -4.82 12.38
N TYR A 33 -3.20 -4.63 13.05
CA TYR A 33 -2.24 -3.58 12.70
C TYR A 33 -1.74 -3.72 11.26
N HIS A 34 -1.27 -4.90 10.85
CA HIS A 34 -0.81 -5.12 9.48
C HIS A 34 -1.92 -4.92 8.44
N GLN A 35 -3.16 -5.32 8.73
CA GLN A 35 -4.30 -5.08 7.83
C GLN A 35 -4.57 -3.58 7.65
N ALA A 36 -4.59 -2.80 8.75
CA ALA A 36 -4.75 -1.36 8.69
C ALA A 36 -3.59 -0.70 7.91
N LEU A 37 -2.35 -1.15 8.14
CA LEU A 37 -1.17 -0.70 7.43
C LEU A 37 -1.24 -0.96 5.92
N HIS A 38 -1.59 -2.19 5.52
CA HIS A 38 -1.73 -2.55 4.11
C HIS A 38 -2.86 -1.78 3.43
N HIS A 39 -3.97 -1.56 4.13
CA HIS A 39 -5.08 -0.79 3.59
C HIS A 39 -4.68 0.67 3.37
N LEU A 40 -3.95 1.27 4.33
CA LEU A 40 -3.41 2.61 4.22
C LEU A 40 -2.46 2.74 3.02
N GLN A 41 -1.51 1.81 2.89
CA GLN A 41 -0.56 1.76 1.78
C GLN A 41 -1.29 1.70 0.43
N LYS A 42 -2.30 0.83 0.30
CA LYS A 42 -3.08 0.69 -0.94
C LYS A 42 -3.71 2.03 -1.33
N LEU A 43 -4.42 2.69 -0.42
CA LEU A 43 -5.11 3.95 -0.72
C LEU A 43 -4.13 5.07 -1.07
N VAL A 44 -3.00 5.12 -0.38
CA VAL A 44 -1.92 6.07 -0.66
C VAL A 44 -1.36 5.88 -2.08
N ILE A 45 -1.03 4.64 -2.46
CA ILE A 45 -0.53 4.32 -3.80
C ILE A 45 -1.55 4.70 -4.86
N GLN A 46 -2.82 4.36 -4.63
CA GLN A 46 -3.88 4.74 -5.56
C GLN A 46 -3.96 6.27 -5.73
N ARG A 47 -3.88 7.04 -4.64
CA ARG A 47 -3.88 8.52 -4.68
C ARG A 47 -2.70 9.06 -5.49
N LEU A 48 -1.50 8.49 -5.35
CA LEU A 48 -0.34 8.85 -6.17
C LEU A 48 -0.59 8.65 -7.66
N PHE A 49 -1.19 7.51 -8.03
CA PHE A 49 -1.55 7.26 -9.43
C PHE A 49 -2.58 8.26 -9.95
N GLU A 50 -3.60 8.60 -9.16
CA GLU A 50 -4.57 9.65 -9.55
C GLU A 50 -3.91 11.00 -9.79
N LEU A 51 -3.02 11.42 -8.90
CA LEU A 51 -2.28 12.67 -9.04
C LEU A 51 -1.36 12.65 -10.26
N HIS A 52 -0.68 11.52 -10.51
CA HIS A 52 0.11 11.33 -11.72
C HIS A 52 -0.76 11.47 -12.99
N TRP A 53 -1.95 10.87 -12.98
CA TRP A 53 -2.88 10.93 -14.12
C TRP A 53 -3.43 12.34 -14.34
N LEU A 54 -3.64 13.12 -13.28
CA LEU A 54 -4.01 14.54 -13.39
C LEU A 54 -2.89 15.39 -13.99
N ASN A 55 -1.63 15.08 -13.68
CA ASN A 55 -0.46 15.81 -14.17
C ASN A 55 -0.08 15.47 -15.62
N LEU A 56 -0.62 14.41 -16.21
CA LEU A 56 -0.39 14.08 -17.61
C LEU A 56 -1.17 15.05 -18.52
N ALA A 57 -0.45 15.78 -19.38
CA ALA A 57 -1.05 16.56 -20.45
C ALA A 57 -1.83 15.62 -21.39
N GLN A 58 -3.02 16.05 -21.82
CA GLN A 58 -4.01 15.32 -22.65
C GLN A 58 -5.11 14.50 -21.93
N THR A 59 -5.41 14.76 -20.66
CA THR A 59 -6.66 14.23 -20.06
C THR A 59 -7.88 15.07 -20.45
N ALA A 60 -8.83 14.45 -21.17
CA ALA A 60 -10.12 15.05 -21.51
C ALA A 60 -10.84 15.58 -20.26
N TYR A 61 -11.60 16.67 -20.40
CA TYR A 61 -12.26 17.35 -19.27
C TYR A 61 -13.10 16.41 -18.39
N ARG A 62 -13.85 15.49 -19.01
CA ARG A 62 -14.65 14.49 -18.31
C ARG A 62 -13.79 13.59 -17.42
N MET A 63 -12.62 13.14 -17.92
CA MET A 63 -11.70 12.31 -17.16
C MET A 63 -11.12 13.08 -15.96
N ARG A 64 -10.70 14.33 -16.16
CA ARG A 64 -10.21 15.20 -15.07
C ARG A 64 -11.25 15.36 -13.96
N SER A 65 -12.51 15.59 -14.32
CA SER A 65 -13.63 15.68 -13.37
C SER A 65 -13.86 14.39 -12.58
N HIS A 66 -13.74 13.22 -13.21
CA HIS A 66 -13.82 11.94 -12.51
C HIS A 66 -12.64 11.75 -11.55
N ILE A 67 -11.41 12.06 -11.98
CA ILE A 67 -10.21 11.92 -11.13
C ILE A 67 -10.29 12.88 -9.93
N ALA A 68 -10.77 14.11 -10.12
CA ALA A 68 -10.95 15.05 -9.01
C ALA A 68 -11.95 14.54 -7.96
N LYS A 69 -13.08 13.96 -8.39
CA LYS A 69 -14.06 13.34 -7.50
C LYS A 69 -13.49 12.14 -6.76
N SER A 70 -12.76 11.27 -7.47
CA SER A 70 -12.15 10.10 -6.87
C SER A 70 -11.04 10.48 -5.88
N LEU A 71 -10.28 11.53 -6.17
CA LEU A 71 -9.27 12.11 -5.27
C LEU A 71 -9.92 12.62 -3.97
N GLN A 72 -11.03 13.34 -4.06
CA GLN A 72 -11.76 13.82 -2.89
C GLN A 72 -12.29 12.66 -2.02
N ALA A 73 -12.92 11.67 -2.66
CA ALA A 73 -13.41 10.47 -1.97
C ALA A 73 -12.25 9.72 -1.29
N ARG A 74 -11.10 9.62 -1.97
CA ARG A 74 -9.92 8.96 -1.46
C ARG A 74 -9.27 9.70 -0.31
N CYS A 75 -9.21 11.03 -0.34
CA CYS A 75 -8.74 11.81 0.80
C CYS A 75 -9.58 11.52 2.06
N LYS A 76 -10.92 11.43 1.93
CA LYS A 76 -11.79 11.03 3.03
C LYS A 76 -11.51 9.60 3.50
N ALA A 77 -11.34 8.65 2.57
CA ALA A 77 -11.02 7.27 2.91
C ALA A 77 -9.68 7.14 3.65
N ILE A 78 -8.63 7.80 3.18
CA ILE A 78 -7.31 7.75 3.83
C ILE A 78 -7.39 8.32 5.26
N ARG A 79 -8.16 9.40 5.51
CA ARG A 79 -8.37 9.90 6.89
C ARG A 79 -8.94 8.83 7.82
N ASN A 80 -10.00 8.15 7.39
CA ASN A 80 -10.63 7.08 8.19
C ASN A 80 -9.69 5.89 8.42
N VAL A 81 -8.81 5.60 7.45
CA VAL A 81 -7.85 4.50 7.58
C VAL A 81 -6.68 4.89 8.48
N VAL A 82 -6.27 6.16 8.48
CA VAL A 82 -5.27 6.68 9.43
C VAL A 82 -5.79 6.56 10.86
N THR A 83 -7.07 6.87 11.13
CA THR A 83 -7.63 6.66 12.48
C THR A 83 -7.63 5.20 12.88
N SER A 84 -8.08 4.30 12.00
CA SER A 84 -8.04 2.84 12.26
C SER A 84 -6.62 2.30 12.44
N TYR A 85 -5.65 2.82 11.68
CA TYR A 85 -4.23 2.51 11.87
C TYR A 85 -3.73 2.96 13.24
N ASN A 86 -4.04 4.20 13.63
CA ASN A 86 -3.64 4.77 14.92
C ASN A 86 -4.23 4.00 16.11
N GLU A 87 -5.49 3.57 16.01
CA GLU A 87 -6.13 2.70 17.00
C GLU A 87 -5.44 1.33 17.09
N ALA A 88 -5.15 0.69 15.96
CA ALA A 88 -4.47 -0.59 15.93
C ALA A 88 -3.00 -0.50 16.39
N ALA A 89 -2.33 0.62 16.10
CA ALA A 89 -0.98 0.94 16.52
C ALA A 89 -0.86 1.11 18.04
N ALA A 90 -1.83 1.76 18.68
CA ALA A 90 -1.90 1.94 20.13
C ALA A 90 -2.21 0.63 20.87
N ALA A 91 -2.91 -0.31 20.23
CA ALA A 91 -3.25 -1.61 20.81
C ALA A 91 -2.09 -2.63 20.82
N LEU A 92 -0.93 -2.28 20.24
CA LEU A 92 0.27 -3.13 20.24
C LEU A 92 1.13 -2.91 21.47
N ASN A 93 1.89 -3.94 21.84
CA ASN A 93 2.93 -3.89 22.88
C ASN A 93 4.28 -4.25 22.25
N PRO A 94 5.23 -3.31 22.09
CA PRO A 94 5.11 -1.87 22.37
C PRO A 94 4.22 -1.13 21.36
N PRO A 95 3.62 0.01 21.75
CA PRO A 95 2.79 0.81 20.87
C PRO A 95 3.62 1.37 19.70
N ARG A 96 2.98 1.48 18.53
CA ARG A 96 3.59 2.03 17.32
C ARG A 96 3.34 3.54 17.20
N PRO A 97 4.20 4.30 16.50
CA PRO A 97 4.04 5.73 16.36
C PRO A 97 2.74 6.07 15.61
N HIS A 98 2.04 7.09 16.09
CA HIS A 98 0.86 7.63 15.42
C HIS A 98 1.24 8.33 14.12
N LEU A 99 0.38 8.20 13.11
CA LEU A 99 0.45 8.96 11.88
C LEU A 99 -0.51 10.13 11.94
N ASP A 100 0.00 11.33 11.69
CA ASP A 100 -0.84 12.50 11.48
C ASP A 100 -1.24 12.62 10.01
N TRP A 101 -2.49 13.05 9.78
CA TRP A 101 -3.00 13.31 8.44
C TRP A 101 -2.15 14.33 7.69
N SER A 102 -1.64 15.35 8.40
CA SER A 102 -0.78 16.36 7.79
C SER A 102 0.43 15.70 7.12
N GLN A 103 1.08 14.74 7.80
CA GLN A 103 2.22 13.99 7.28
C GLN A 103 1.84 13.13 6.06
N VAL A 104 0.72 12.42 6.11
CA VAL A 104 0.24 11.56 5.00
C VAL A 104 -0.19 12.37 3.76
N SER A 105 -0.63 13.62 3.97
CA SER A 105 -1.14 14.46 2.91
C SER A 105 -0.03 15.05 2.00
N HIS A 106 1.18 15.27 2.55
CA HIS A 106 2.32 15.87 1.86
C HIS A 106 3.02 14.88 0.94
N TYR A 107 3.35 15.34 -0.27
CA TYR A 107 3.91 14.55 -1.38
C TYR A 107 5.23 13.83 -1.00
N GLN A 108 6.05 14.46 -0.15
CA GLN A 108 7.37 13.94 0.25
C GLN A 108 7.28 12.70 1.13
N PHE A 109 6.26 12.59 2.00
CA PHE A 109 6.00 11.40 2.81
C PHE A 109 5.63 10.18 1.94
N LEU A 110 5.01 10.45 0.79
CA LEU A 110 4.62 9.43 -0.19
C LEU A 110 5.79 8.96 -1.06
N ASP A 111 6.80 9.80 -1.29
CA ASP A 111 8.00 9.44 -2.05
C ASP A 111 9.02 8.68 -1.16
N GLU A 112 9.09 9.03 0.13
CA GLU A 112 10.02 8.42 1.08
C GLU A 112 9.51 7.11 1.73
N PHE A 113 8.25 6.68 1.52
CA PHE A 113 7.69 5.38 1.93
C PHE A 113 8.29 4.73 3.20
N ASN A 114 8.33 5.45 4.31
CA ASN A 114 8.67 4.87 5.63
C ASN A 114 7.56 3.93 6.15
N LEU A 115 6.37 3.99 5.55
CA LEU A 115 5.22 3.10 5.78
C LEU A 115 5.50 1.62 5.45
N LEU A 116 6.46 1.32 4.58
CA LEU A 116 6.86 -0.06 4.22
C LEU A 116 7.93 -0.64 5.17
N ARG A 117 8.34 0.13 6.19
CA ARG A 117 9.34 -0.33 7.17
C ARG A 117 8.83 -1.48 8.05
N ASP A 118 7.52 -1.51 8.28
CA ASP A 118 6.87 -2.50 9.15
C ASP A 118 6.22 -3.66 8.39
N THR A 119 6.37 -3.75 7.07
CA THR A 119 5.96 -4.94 6.31
C THR A 119 7.04 -6.02 6.41
N GLU A 120 6.63 -7.27 6.65
CA GLU A 120 7.50 -8.41 6.99
C GLU A 120 8.64 -8.69 5.99
N LEU A 121 8.52 -8.18 4.76
CA LEU A 121 9.61 -8.07 3.81
C LEU A 121 10.14 -6.64 3.88
N ASN A 122 11.29 -6.45 4.52
CA ASN A 122 12.03 -5.18 4.47
C ASN A 122 12.49 -4.90 3.03
N VAL A 123 11.57 -4.43 2.19
CA VAL A 123 11.75 -4.22 0.75
C VAL A 123 12.95 -3.33 0.45
N ARG A 124 13.30 -2.43 1.36
CA ARG A 124 14.48 -1.55 1.29
C ARG A 124 15.81 -2.28 1.28
N GLN A 125 15.89 -3.49 1.82
CA GLN A 125 17.11 -4.31 1.82
C GLN A 125 17.34 -5.00 0.46
N ARG A 126 16.37 -4.96 -0.45
CA ARG A 126 16.54 -5.54 -1.78
C ARG A 126 17.38 -4.60 -2.65
N ARG A 127 18.31 -5.15 -3.43
CA ARG A 127 19.16 -4.38 -4.35
C ARG A 127 18.40 -3.43 -5.27
N TRP A 128 17.22 -3.82 -5.76
CA TRP A 128 16.40 -2.96 -6.63
C TRP A 128 15.80 -1.74 -5.91
N ALA A 129 15.75 -1.76 -4.57
CA ALA A 129 15.29 -0.63 -3.78
C ALA A 129 16.39 0.43 -3.58
N GLU A 130 17.66 0.11 -3.83
CA GLU A 130 18.76 1.08 -3.79
C GLU A 130 18.54 2.18 -4.87
N PRO A 131 18.65 3.47 -4.52
CA PRO A 131 18.35 4.56 -5.47
C PRO A 131 19.18 4.50 -6.76
N ALA A 132 20.48 4.19 -6.65
CA ALA A 132 21.37 4.06 -7.80
C ALA A 132 20.95 2.91 -8.72
N VAL A 133 20.68 1.72 -8.15
CA VAL A 133 20.22 0.55 -8.91
C VAL A 133 18.87 0.82 -9.57
N ARG A 134 17.95 1.48 -8.86
CA ARG A 134 16.63 1.84 -9.39
C ARG A 134 16.74 2.82 -10.57
N ALA A 135 17.62 3.81 -10.47
CA ALA A 135 17.88 4.76 -11.56
C ALA A 135 18.44 4.05 -12.80
N MET A 136 19.44 3.18 -12.62
CA MET A 136 20.03 2.38 -13.70
C MET A 136 19.01 1.43 -14.34
N MET A 137 18.18 0.76 -13.52
CA MET A 137 17.09 -0.08 -14.01
C MET A 137 16.11 0.73 -14.86
N LYS A 138 15.68 1.91 -14.40
CA LYS A 138 14.78 2.79 -15.14
C LYS A 138 15.38 3.19 -16.50
N GLN A 139 16.66 3.57 -16.55
CA GLN A 139 17.34 3.89 -17.80
C GLN A 139 17.41 2.68 -18.74
N SER A 140 17.78 1.50 -18.24
CA SER A 140 17.84 0.29 -19.06
C SER A 140 16.49 -0.09 -19.67
N LEU A 141 15.39 0.11 -18.91
CA LEU A 141 14.04 -0.14 -19.37
C LEU A 141 13.60 0.90 -20.41
N GLN A 142 13.94 2.17 -20.21
CA GLN A 142 13.68 3.22 -21.19
C GLN A 142 14.36 2.93 -22.53
N ILE A 143 15.61 2.46 -22.51
CA ILE A 143 16.33 2.06 -23.73
C ILE A 143 15.63 0.90 -24.43
N LYS A 144 15.22 -0.14 -23.68
CA LYS A 144 14.47 -1.27 -24.26
C LYS A 144 13.15 -0.82 -24.89
N ARG A 145 12.38 0.00 -24.18
CA ARG A 145 11.11 0.55 -24.69
C ARG A 145 11.32 1.46 -25.90
N ALA A 146 12.39 2.24 -25.94
CA ALA A 146 12.71 3.07 -27.10
C ALA A 146 12.95 2.21 -28.37
N HIS A 147 13.64 1.08 -28.24
CA HIS A 147 13.81 0.15 -29.37
C HIS A 147 12.48 -0.48 -29.81
N GLU A 148 11.61 -0.86 -28.88
CA GLU A 148 10.27 -1.37 -29.18
C GLU A 148 9.42 -0.31 -29.91
N GLU A 149 9.44 0.94 -29.44
CA GLU A 149 8.71 2.04 -30.06
C GLU A 149 9.27 2.38 -31.45
N LEU A 150 10.58 2.31 -31.69
CA LEU A 150 11.15 2.47 -33.03
C LEU A 150 10.59 1.44 -34.03
N LEU A 151 10.50 0.17 -33.61
CA LEU A 151 9.92 -0.89 -34.45
C LEU A 151 8.43 -0.62 -34.71
N ARG A 152 7.69 -0.20 -33.69
CA ARG A 152 6.27 0.13 -33.81
C ARG A 152 6.04 1.30 -34.76
N CYS A 153 6.79 2.40 -34.60
CA CYS A 153 6.72 3.57 -35.48
C CYS A 153 7.01 3.18 -36.93
N ASN A 154 8.01 2.34 -37.20
CA ASN A 154 8.31 1.87 -38.55
C ASN A 154 7.15 1.11 -39.20
N ILE A 155 6.44 0.29 -38.43
CA ILE A 155 5.25 -0.41 -38.91
C ILE A 155 4.10 0.57 -39.18
N GLU A 156 3.87 1.52 -38.27
CA GLU A 156 2.81 2.53 -38.40
C GLU A 156 3.06 3.46 -39.60
N ILE A 157 4.30 3.88 -39.85
CA ILE A 157 4.67 4.68 -41.04
C ILE A 157 4.30 3.94 -42.33
N ARG A 158 4.63 2.65 -42.43
CA ARG A 158 4.29 1.84 -43.61
C ARG A 158 2.79 1.74 -43.82
N ARG A 159 2.01 1.62 -42.74
CA ARG A 159 0.54 1.55 -42.82
C ARG A 159 -0.11 2.86 -43.25
N LEU A 160 0.49 4.00 -42.91
CA LEU A 160 0.00 5.32 -43.33
C LEU A 160 0.31 5.65 -44.79
N HIS A 161 1.32 4.99 -45.38
CA HIS A 161 1.73 5.19 -46.77
C HIS A 161 0.91 4.37 -47.78
N THR A 162 0.24 3.30 -47.35
CA THR A 162 -0.76 2.54 -48.12
C THR A 162 -2.15 3.10 -47.92
#